data_AF-A0A2G5DQP6-F1
#
_entry.id   AF-A0A2G5DQP6-F1
#
_cell.length_a   1.000
_cell.length_b   1.000
_cell.length_c   1.000
_cell.angle_alpha   90.00
_cell.angle_beta   90.00
_cell.angle_gamma   90.00
#
_symmetry.space_group_name_H-M   'P 1'
#
loop_
_entity.id
_entity.type
_entity.pdbx_description
1 polymer ?
#
loop_
_entity_poly.entity_id
_entity_poly.type
_entity_poly.pdbx_seq_one_letter_code
_entity_poly.pdbx_strand_id
1 'polypeptide(L)'
;MSDEEHHFEAKGDAGASKTFPQQAGTIRKNGYIVIKGRPCKVVEVSTSKTGKHGHAKCHFVAIDIFTAKKLEDIVPSSHNCDIPHVNRTDYQLIDISEDGFISLLTENGNTKDDLRLPTDDGLLTQVPFILSNFSKTDC
;
A
#
# COMPACT_ATOMS: atom_id res chain seq x y z
N MET A 1 23.84 16.06 -41.27
CA MET A 1 23.34 14.70 -41.48
C MET A 1 24.35 13.79 -40.79
N SER A 2 24.11 13.23 -39.61
CA SER A 2 22.87 13.01 -38.87
C SER A 2 23.19 12.97 -37.37
N ASP A 3 22.42 13.68 -36.55
CA ASP A 3 22.48 13.56 -35.09
C ASP A 3 21.82 12.23 -34.68
N GLU A 4 22.59 11.35 -34.06
CA GLU A 4 22.12 10.08 -33.50
C GLU A 4 21.50 10.37 -32.12
N GLU A 5 20.19 10.60 -32.13
CA GLU A 5 19.35 10.75 -30.94
C GLU A 5 19.29 9.40 -30.21
N HIS A 6 20.14 9.22 -29.19
CA HIS A 6 20.06 8.09 -28.28
C HIS A 6 18.80 8.23 -27.41
N HIS A 7 17.70 7.65 -27.89
CA HIS A 7 16.50 7.36 -27.12
C HIS A 7 16.87 6.39 -25.97
N PHE A 8 17.13 6.95 -24.78
CA PHE A 8 17.31 6.18 -23.55
C PHE A 8 15.96 5.55 -23.20
N GLU A 9 15.80 4.27 -23.52
CA GLU A 9 14.67 3.47 -23.08
C GLU A 9 14.54 3.57 -21.56
N ALA A 10 13.31 3.87 -21.13
CA ALA A 10 12.92 3.95 -19.73
C ALA A 10 13.45 2.73 -18.97
N LYS A 11 14.11 2.99 -17.82
CA LYS A 11 14.56 1.99 -16.84
C LYS A 11 13.57 0.82 -16.79
N GLY A 12 13.99 -0.32 -17.32
CA GLY A 12 13.22 -1.56 -17.25
C GLY A 12 12.86 -1.83 -15.80
N ASP A 13 11.56 -2.03 -15.55
CA ASP A 13 11.06 -2.55 -14.28
C ASP A 13 11.73 -3.90 -14.06
N ALA A 14 12.76 -3.92 -13.22
CA ALA A 14 13.62 -5.06 -13.01
C ALA A 14 12.89 -6.12 -12.18
N GLY A 15 11.79 -6.67 -12.70
CA GLY A 15 11.15 -7.93 -12.30
C GLY A 15 11.01 -8.18 -10.80
N ALA A 16 10.95 -7.12 -9.98
CA ALA A 16 10.98 -7.27 -8.53
C ALA A 16 9.64 -7.87 -8.10
N SER A 17 9.68 -9.00 -7.41
CA SER A 17 8.46 -9.63 -6.90
C SER A 17 7.74 -8.64 -5.97
N LYS A 18 6.44 -8.45 -6.21
CA LYS A 18 5.59 -7.57 -5.38
C LYS A 18 5.37 -8.14 -3.97
N THR A 19 5.68 -9.41 -3.79
CA THR A 19 5.52 -10.15 -2.54
C THR A 19 6.75 -10.99 -2.21
N PHE A 20 6.90 -11.33 -0.94
CA PHE A 20 7.86 -12.34 -0.48
C PHE A 20 7.15 -13.39 0.38
N PRO A 21 7.60 -14.66 0.37
CA PRO A 21 7.00 -15.70 1.18
C PRO A 21 7.42 -15.57 2.65
N GLN A 22 6.46 -15.72 3.57
CA GLN A 22 6.70 -15.79 5.01
C GLN A 22 5.83 -16.87 5.63
N GLN A 23 6.38 -17.63 6.58
CA GLN A 23 5.63 -18.67 7.27
C GLN A 23 4.44 -18.07 8.07
N ALA A 24 3.25 -18.65 7.93
CA ALA A 24 2.03 -18.16 8.57
C ALA A 24 2.19 -18.00 10.10
N GLY A 25 2.85 -18.97 10.75
CA GLY A 25 3.08 -18.95 12.20
C GLY A 25 3.96 -17.80 12.70
N THR A 26 4.68 -17.10 11.83
CA THR A 26 5.53 -15.94 12.20
C THR A 26 4.84 -14.60 11.96
N ILE A 27 3.69 -14.57 11.28
CA ILE A 27 2.93 -13.34 11.06
C ILE A 27 2.34 -12.87 12.39
N ARG A 28 2.36 -11.54 12.61
CA ARG A 28 1.90 -10.90 13.85
C ARG A 28 0.90 -9.79 13.54
N LYS A 29 0.17 -9.35 14.55
CA LYS A 29 -0.68 -8.16 14.49
C LYS A 29 0.13 -6.96 13.99
N ASN A 30 -0.50 -6.11 13.18
CA ASN A 30 0.10 -4.99 12.44
C ASN A 30 1.07 -5.39 11.31
N GLY A 31 1.30 -6.68 11.08
CA GLY A 31 1.97 -7.16 9.87
C GLY A 31 1.07 -7.06 8.64
N TYR A 32 1.61 -7.45 7.49
CA TYR A 32 0.87 -7.52 6.23
C TYR A 32 0.73 -8.97 5.76
N ILE A 33 -0.30 -9.22 4.97
CA ILE A 33 -0.56 -10.51 4.34
C ILE A 33 -1.37 -10.28 3.07
N VAL A 34 -1.14 -11.08 2.04
CA VAL A 34 -2.00 -11.12 0.85
C VAL A 34 -3.12 -12.13 1.08
N ILE A 35 -4.37 -11.67 1.05
CA ILE A 35 -5.56 -12.53 1.13
C ILE A 35 -6.35 -12.36 -0.16
N LYS A 36 -6.60 -13.46 -0.89
CA LYS A 36 -7.33 -13.46 -2.18
C LYS A 36 -6.75 -12.44 -3.19
N GLY A 37 -5.43 -12.33 -3.25
CA GLY A 37 -4.73 -11.40 -4.14
C GLY A 37 -4.76 -9.93 -3.70
N ARG A 38 -5.31 -9.62 -2.51
CA ARG A 38 -5.36 -8.24 -2.00
C ARG A 38 -4.41 -8.04 -0.81
N PRO A 39 -3.59 -6.96 -0.82
CA PRO A 39 -2.71 -6.65 0.29
C PRO A 39 -3.53 -6.16 1.48
N CYS A 40 -3.37 -6.82 2.63
CA CYS A 40 -4.14 -6.52 3.82
C CYS A 40 -3.20 -6.30 5.02
N LYS A 41 -3.58 -5.40 5.92
CA LYS A 41 -2.96 -5.22 7.22
C LYS A 41 -3.65 -6.12 8.25
N VAL A 42 -2.88 -6.95 8.94
CA VAL A 42 -3.37 -7.88 9.95
C VAL A 42 -3.78 -7.12 11.21
N VAL A 43 -5.06 -7.23 11.60
CA VAL A 43 -5.59 -6.61 12.82
C VAL A 43 -5.68 -7.60 13.99
N GLU A 44 -5.83 -8.88 13.68
CA GLU A 44 -5.89 -9.95 14.68
C GLU A 44 -5.32 -11.26 14.13
N VAL A 45 -4.66 -12.02 15.01
CA VAL A 45 -4.14 -13.37 14.73
C VAL A 45 -4.56 -14.29 15.86
N SER A 46 -5.28 -15.35 15.54
CA SER A 46 -5.61 -16.42 16.47
C SER A 46 -4.94 -17.71 16.01
N THR A 47 -4.30 -18.43 16.93
CA THR A 47 -3.66 -19.71 16.62
C THR A 47 -4.31 -20.82 17.42
N SER A 48 -4.85 -21.82 16.72
CA SER A 48 -5.54 -22.96 17.33
C SER A 48 -4.84 -24.27 17.02
N LYS A 49 -4.73 -25.18 17.99
CA LYS A 49 -4.25 -26.55 17.76
C LYS A 49 -5.42 -27.46 17.45
N THR A 50 -5.31 -28.29 16.42
CA THR A 50 -6.36 -29.25 16.04
C THR A 50 -6.19 -30.58 16.79
N GLY A 51 -6.48 -30.60 18.09
CA GLY A 51 -6.37 -31.80 18.94
C GLY A 51 -4.96 -32.09 19.47
N LYS A 52 -4.73 -33.31 19.99
CA LYS A 52 -3.51 -33.69 20.75
C LYS A 52 -2.22 -33.67 19.91
N HIS A 53 -2.30 -34.08 18.65
CA HIS A 53 -1.17 -34.17 17.72
C HIS A 53 -1.36 -33.31 16.46
N GLY A 54 -2.40 -32.47 16.42
CA GLY A 54 -2.71 -31.69 15.23
C GLY A 54 -1.78 -30.50 15.05
N HIS A 55 -1.54 -30.15 13.79
CA HIS A 55 -0.85 -28.92 13.43
C HIS A 55 -1.66 -27.69 13.86
N ALA A 56 -0.94 -26.64 14.22
CA ALA A 56 -1.56 -25.37 14.53
C ALA A 56 -2.11 -24.73 13.25
N LYS A 57 -3.25 -24.07 13.37
CA LYS A 57 -3.88 -23.27 12.32
C LYS A 57 -3.92 -21.82 12.78
N CYS A 58 -3.46 -20.92 11.94
CA CYS A 58 -3.53 -19.49 12.14
C CYS A 58 -4.78 -18.96 11.44
N HIS A 59 -5.69 -18.37 12.20
CA HIS A 59 -6.81 -17.57 11.70
C HIS A 59 -6.38 -16.11 11.71
N PHE A 60 -6.38 -15.50 10.54
CA PHE A 60 -6.02 -14.12 10.32
C PHE A 60 -7.29 -13.31 10.08
N VAL A 61 -7.38 -12.19 10.78
CA VAL A 61 -8.31 -11.13 10.45
C VAL A 61 -7.48 -9.93 9.99
N ALA A 62 -7.74 -9.47 8.78
CA ALA A 62 -7.01 -8.39 8.17
C ALA A 62 -7.95 -7.38 7.50
N ILE A 63 -7.46 -6.16 7.29
CA ILE A 63 -8.18 -5.09 6.61
C ILE A 63 -7.39 -4.76 5.34
N ASP A 64 -8.08 -4.76 4.21
CA ASP A 64 -7.53 -4.31 2.94
C ASP A 64 -7.06 -2.86 3.05
N ILE A 65 -5.80 -2.59 2.67
CA ILE A 65 -5.20 -1.25 2.83
C ILE A 65 -5.75 -0.22 1.85
N PHE A 66 -6.39 -0.66 0.75
CA PHE A 66 -6.94 0.23 -0.27
C PHE A 66 -8.46 0.36 -0.15
N THR A 67 -9.16 -0.75 0.13
CA THR A 67 -10.63 -0.72 0.16
C THR A 67 -11.23 -0.68 1.57
N ALA A 68 -10.39 -0.71 2.62
CA ALA A 68 -10.80 -0.80 4.03
C ALA A 68 -11.75 -1.98 4.34
N LYS A 69 -11.81 -2.99 3.47
CA LYS A 69 -12.72 -4.15 3.65
C LYS A 69 -12.05 -5.17 4.55
N LYS A 70 -12.79 -5.67 5.53
CA LYS A 70 -12.36 -6.78 6.38
C LYS A 70 -12.30 -8.06 5.56
N LEU A 71 -11.18 -8.77 5.66
CA LEU A 71 -10.93 -10.06 5.04
C LEU A 71 -10.39 -11.03 6.10
N GLU A 72 -10.75 -12.30 5.97
CA GLU A 72 -10.35 -13.36 6.90
C GLU A 72 -9.81 -14.56 6.13
N ASP A 73 -8.82 -15.23 6.70
CA ASP A 73 -8.25 -16.46 6.13
C ASP A 73 -7.74 -17.40 7.23
N ILE A 74 -7.72 -18.71 6.95
CA ILE A 74 -7.20 -19.73 7.86
C ILE A 74 -6.12 -20.52 7.14
N VAL A 75 -4.89 -20.41 7.63
CA VAL A 75 -3.72 -21.05 7.03
C VAL A 75 -3.01 -21.92 8.08
N PRO A 76 -2.59 -23.15 7.74
CA PRO A 76 -1.73 -23.95 8.62
C PRO A 76 -0.46 -23.18 8.99
N SER A 77 -0.05 -23.24 10.26
CA SER A 77 1.06 -22.43 10.77
C SER A 77 2.41 -22.69 10.09
N SER A 78 2.56 -23.85 9.43
CA SER A 78 3.75 -24.26 8.68
C SER A 78 3.73 -23.87 7.20
N HIS A 79 2.58 -23.43 6.66
CA HIS A 79 2.51 -22.99 5.27
C HIS A 79 3.04 -21.57 5.14
N ASN A 80 3.59 -21.27 3.96
CA ASN A 80 3.97 -19.92 3.60
C ASN A 80 2.75 -19.13 3.11
N CYS A 81 2.71 -17.86 3.49
CA CYS A 81 1.81 -16.85 2.95
C CYS A 81 2.62 -15.81 2.19
N ASP A 82 2.00 -15.20 1.19
CA ASP A 82 2.57 -14.05 0.50
C ASP A 82 2.44 -12.78 1.36
N ILE A 83 3.55 -12.07 1.53
CA ILE A 83 3.60 -10.79 2.23
C ILE A 83 3.89 -9.70 1.20
N PRO A 84 3.05 -8.66 1.09
CA PRO A 84 3.30 -7.57 0.16
C PRO A 84 4.41 -6.66 0.67
N HIS A 85 5.21 -6.13 -0.25
CA HIS A 85 6.07 -4.98 0.04
C HIS A 85 5.20 -3.72 0.11
N VAL A 86 5.10 -3.12 1.31
CA VAL A 86 4.32 -1.90 1.55
C VAL A 86 5.26 -0.77 1.91
N ASN A 87 5.34 0.23 1.04
CA ASN A 87 6.11 1.46 1.27
C ASN A 87 5.17 2.62 1.54
N ARG A 88 5.52 3.44 2.52
CA ARG A 88 4.87 4.72 2.77
C ARG A 88 5.89 5.82 2.46
N THR A 89 5.48 6.73 1.59
CA THR A 89 6.25 7.92 1.26
C THR A 89 5.35 9.12 1.49
N ASP A 90 5.83 10.06 2.30
CA ASP A 90 5.11 11.30 2.55
C ASP A 90 5.51 12.32 1.47
N TYR A 91 4.53 13.04 0.93
CA TYR A 91 4.72 14.04 -0.11
C TYR A 91 4.09 15.36 0.33
N GLN A 92 4.65 16.48 -0.15
CA GLN A 92 4.02 17.78 0.06
C GLN A 92 3.04 18.06 -1.08
N LEU A 93 1.80 18.40 -0.73
CA LEU A 93 0.78 18.80 -1.69
C LEU A 93 1.13 20.18 -2.25
N ILE A 94 1.20 20.31 -3.58
CA ILE A 94 1.40 21.58 -4.27
C ILE A 94 0.04 22.10 -4.74
N ASP A 95 -0.66 21.30 -5.54
CA ASP A 95 -1.89 21.72 -6.19
C ASP A 95 -2.82 20.54 -6.48
N ILE A 96 -4.09 20.84 -6.69
CA ILE A 96 -5.13 19.90 -7.12
C ILE A 96 -5.78 20.49 -8.37
N SER A 97 -5.59 19.80 -9.48
CA SER A 97 -6.19 20.18 -10.75
C SER A 97 -7.70 19.96 -10.75
N GLU A 98 -8.43 20.75 -11.56
CA GLU A 98 -9.90 20.67 -11.67
C GLU A 98 -10.41 19.31 -12.16
N ASP A 99 -9.57 18.57 -12.88
CA ASP A 99 -9.83 17.21 -13.37
C ASP A 99 -9.53 16.11 -12.32
N GLY A 100 -9.14 16.50 -11.11
CA GLY A 100 -8.96 15.62 -9.95
C GLY A 100 -7.59 14.96 -9.84
N PHE A 101 -6.61 15.38 -10.65
CA PHE A 101 -5.20 15.01 -10.45
C PHE A 101 -4.53 15.87 -9.39
N ILE A 102 -3.53 15.31 -8.73
CA ILE A 102 -2.80 15.94 -7.64
C ILE A 102 -1.34 16.13 -8.05
N SER A 103 -0.84 17.34 -7.84
CA SER A 103 0.57 17.66 -7.95
C SER A 103 1.26 17.56 -6.59
N LEU A 104 2.22 16.64 -6.48
CA LEU A 104 2.95 16.34 -5.25
C LEU A 104 4.44 16.69 -5.42
N LEU A 105 5.03 17.41 -4.46
CA LEU A 105 6.46 17.67 -4.41
C LEU A 105 7.18 16.46 -3.81
N THR A 106 8.17 15.96 -4.53
CA THR A 106 9.10 14.93 -4.05
C THR A 106 10.29 15.56 -3.35
N GLU A 107 10.97 14.81 -2.48
CA GLU A 107 12.17 15.30 -1.75
C GLU A 107 13.30 15.79 -2.67
N ASN A 108 13.33 15.31 -3.92
CA ASN A 108 14.34 15.68 -4.92
C ASN A 108 14.00 16.99 -5.65
N GLY A 109 12.91 17.67 -5.29
CA GLY A 109 12.45 18.90 -5.94
C GLY A 109 11.66 18.68 -7.25
N ASN A 110 11.43 17.43 -7.66
CA ASN A 110 10.58 17.10 -8.80
C ASN A 110 9.10 17.02 -8.38
N THR A 111 8.20 17.19 -9.35
CA THR A 111 6.75 17.00 -9.16
C THR A 111 6.32 15.60 -9.57
N LYS A 112 5.28 15.09 -8.89
CA LYS A 112 4.60 13.83 -9.18
C LYS A 112 3.13 14.15 -9.42
N ASP A 113 2.71 14.06 -10.68
CA ASP A 113 1.40 14.49 -11.17
C ASP A 113 0.53 13.33 -11.69
N ASP A 114 0.96 12.08 -11.48
CA ASP A 114 0.33 10.86 -11.98
C ASP A 114 -0.75 10.28 -11.04
N LEU A 115 -0.99 10.92 -9.89
CA LEU A 115 -1.94 10.45 -8.89
C LEU A 115 -3.23 11.26 -8.91
N ARG A 116 -4.35 10.58 -8.70
CA ARG A 116 -5.66 11.19 -8.52
C ARG A 116 -6.06 11.25 -7.05
N LEU A 117 -7.01 12.13 -6.75
CA LEU A 117 -7.68 12.14 -5.47
C LEU A 117 -8.19 10.75 -5.07
N PRO A 118 -7.98 10.33 -3.81
CA PRO A 118 -8.47 9.05 -3.34
C PRO A 118 -9.99 9.03 -3.40
N THR A 119 -10.59 7.87 -3.68
CA THR A 119 -12.05 7.69 -3.70
C THR A 119 -12.67 7.54 -2.32
N ASP A 120 -11.87 7.58 -1.25
CA ASP A 120 -12.34 7.47 0.12
C ASP A 120 -12.83 8.83 0.62
N ASP A 121 -14.12 8.93 0.93
CA ASP A 121 -14.76 10.17 1.39
C ASP A 121 -14.10 10.73 2.67
N GLY A 122 -13.60 9.87 3.55
CA GLY A 122 -12.90 10.26 4.76
C GLY A 122 -11.60 11.00 4.47
N LEU A 123 -10.81 10.49 3.53
CA LEU A 123 -9.58 11.14 3.06
C LEU A 123 -9.88 12.40 2.25
N LEU A 124 -10.92 12.38 1.41
CA LEU A 124 -11.33 13.54 0.61
C LEU A 124 -11.72 14.74 1.48
N THR A 125 -12.34 14.56 2.64
CA THR A 125 -12.72 15.70 3.50
C THR A 125 -11.53 16.43 4.11
N GLN A 126 -10.37 15.78 4.25
CA GLN A 126 -9.18 16.38 4.85
C GLN A 126 -8.37 17.22 3.85
N VAL A 127 -8.42 16.87 2.56
CA VAL A 127 -7.58 17.49 1.53
C VAL A 127 -7.97 18.96 1.21
N PRO A 128 -9.26 19.32 0.99
CA PRO A 128 -9.69 20.70 0.79
C PRO A 128 -9.42 21.59 2.01
N PHE A 129 -9.52 21.02 3.22
CA PHE A 129 -9.24 21.76 4.45
C PHE A 129 -7.77 22.19 4.51
N ILE A 130 -6.85 21.33 4.08
CA ILE A 130 -5.41 21.63 4.01
C ILE A 130 -5.14 22.79 3.03
N LEU A 131 -5.69 22.76 1.81
CA LEU A 131 -5.52 23.86 0.85
C LEU A 131 -6.11 25.19 1.33
N SER A 132 -7.29 25.15 1.95
CA SER A 132 -7.96 26.37 2.46
C SER A 132 -7.21 27.05 3.62
N ASN A 133 -6.38 26.29 4.34
CA ASN A 133 -5.51 26.84 5.39
C ASN A 133 -4.17 27.28 4.81
N PHE A 134 -3.64 26.58 3.80
CA PHE A 134 -2.41 26.97 3.11
C PHE A 134 -2.55 28.37 2.49
N SER A 135 -3.67 28.66 1.83
CA SER A 135 -3.93 29.99 1.25
C SER A 135 -4.08 31.12 2.28
N LYS A 136 -4.25 30.79 3.57
CA LYS A 136 -4.42 31.79 4.64
C LYS A 136 -3.13 32.06 5.41
N THR A 137 -2.13 31.19 5.31
CA THR A 137 -0.85 31.34 6.00
C THR A 137 0.21 32.11 5.21
N ASP A 138 -0.03 32.38 3.92
CA ASP A 138 0.89 33.11 3.03
C ASP A 138 0.47 34.57 2.77
N CYS A 139 -0.20 35.24 3.72
CA CYS A 139 -0.52 36.67 3.67
C CYS A 139 -0.11 37.39 4.95
#